data_AF-A0A960DAR0-F1
#
_entry.id   AF-A0A960DAR0-F1
#
_cell.length_a   1.000
_cell.length_b   1.000
_cell.length_c   1.000
_cell.angle_alpha   90.00
_cell.angle_beta   90.00
_cell.angle_gamma   90.00
#
_symmetry.space_group_name_H-M   'P 1'
#
loop_
_entity.id
_entity.type
_entity.pdbx_description
1 polymer ?
#
loop_
_entity_poly.entity_id
_entity_poly.type
_entity_poly.pdbx_seq_one_letter_code
_entity_poly.pdbx_strand_id
1 'polypeptide(L)'
;MTTTISTRLNGATDSLLRLAMRADAVLTGLAGVAMLPLTGWLSELSGTTTTIEYGFATFFMVYGVVVFGLAALPKVAAAGIAVIAANLTYTVAMVAVVVTDVWTLTTAGAILTLATGVYTLAFAELQYIGLRRMRRNSASTACAGAAG
;
A
#
# COMPACT_ATOMS: atom_id res chain seq x y z
N MET A 1 19.05 -24.56 -21.88
CA MET A 1 17.78 -23.80 -22.03
C MET A 1 17.15 -23.42 -20.68
N THR A 2 17.45 -24.13 -19.59
CA THR A 2 16.86 -23.93 -18.26
C THR A 2 17.24 -22.61 -17.57
N THR A 3 18.45 -22.10 -17.80
CA THR A 3 18.96 -20.87 -17.16
C THR A 3 18.20 -19.61 -17.57
N THR A 4 17.72 -19.54 -18.81
CA THR A 4 17.03 -18.35 -19.35
C THR A 4 15.62 -18.17 -18.77
N ILE A 5 14.95 -19.26 -18.41
CA ILE A 5 13.57 -19.24 -17.89
C ILE A 5 13.55 -18.68 -16.46
N SER A 6 14.50 -19.09 -15.61
CA SER A 6 14.60 -18.63 -14.22
C SER A 6 14.85 -17.12 -14.12
N THR A 7 15.76 -16.56 -14.94
CA THR A 7 16.05 -15.12 -14.94
C THR A 7 14.85 -14.28 -15.35
N ARG A 8 14.05 -14.74 -16.32
CA ARG A 8 12.81 -14.09 -16.76
C ARG A 8 11.75 -14.08 -15.64
N LEU A 9 11.58 -15.20 -14.93
CA LEU A 9 10.62 -15.31 -13.82
C LEU A 9 10.98 -14.41 -12.64
N ASN A 10 12.26 -14.33 -12.26
CA ASN A 10 12.73 -13.41 -11.22
C ASN A 10 12.46 -11.95 -11.62
N GLY A 11 12.84 -11.54 -12.84
CA GLY A 11 12.57 -10.19 -13.32
C GLY A 11 11.08 -9.82 -13.41
N ALA A 12 10.22 -10.76 -13.81
CA ALA A 12 8.77 -10.57 -13.82
C ALA A 12 8.19 -10.38 -12.40
N THR A 13 8.76 -11.05 -11.41
CA THR A 13 8.27 -10.96 -10.03
C THR A 13 8.70 -9.65 -9.35
N ASP A 14 9.94 -9.22 -9.58
CA ASP A 14 10.42 -7.90 -9.16
C ASP A 14 9.57 -6.79 -9.80
N SER A 15 9.19 -6.97 -11.08
CA SER A 15 8.32 -6.03 -11.80
C SER A 15 6.92 -5.96 -11.20
N LEU A 16 6.33 -7.10 -10.80
CA LEU A 16 5.02 -7.14 -10.14
C LEU A 16 5.00 -6.38 -8.82
N LEU A 17 6.00 -6.59 -7.96
CA LEU A 17 6.11 -5.87 -6.69
C LEU A 17 6.28 -4.37 -6.91
N ARG A 18 7.13 -3.97 -7.87
CA ARG A 18 7.31 -2.56 -8.25
C ARG A 18 6.03 -1.94 -8.79
N LEU A 19 5.30 -2.67 -9.63
CA LEU A 19 4.02 -2.21 -10.18
C LEU A 19 2.99 -2.02 -9.08
N ALA A 20 2.84 -2.99 -8.17
CA ALA A 20 1.92 -2.88 -7.05
C ALA A 20 2.25 -1.69 -6.15
N MET A 21 3.53 -1.47 -5.84
CA MET A 21 3.97 -0.30 -5.06
C MET A 21 3.72 1.03 -5.81
N ARG A 22 3.96 1.08 -7.12
CA ARG A 22 3.70 2.30 -7.92
C ARG A 22 2.21 2.60 -8.03
N ALA A 23 1.40 1.58 -8.25
CA ALA A 23 -0.05 1.73 -8.32
C ALA A 23 -0.62 2.22 -6.99
N ASP A 24 -0.21 1.61 -5.87
CA ASP A 24 -0.58 2.05 -4.51
C ASP A 24 -0.19 3.51 -4.28
N ALA A 25 1.07 3.87 -4.59
CA ALA A 25 1.59 5.21 -4.41
C ALA A 25 0.84 6.27 -5.22
N VAL A 26 0.56 5.99 -6.49
CA VAL A 26 -0.13 6.92 -7.39
C VAL A 26 -1.58 7.09 -6.95
N LEU A 27 -2.29 6.00 -6.69
CA LEU A 27 -3.68 6.05 -6.27
C LEU A 27 -3.84 6.76 -4.91
N THR A 28 -2.99 6.43 -3.93
CA THR A 28 -3.01 7.07 -2.62
C THR A 28 -2.62 8.55 -2.70
N GLY A 29 -1.58 8.89 -3.46
CA GLY A 29 -1.18 10.29 -3.67
C GLY A 29 -2.26 11.12 -4.37
N LEU A 30 -2.88 10.58 -5.43
CA LEU A 30 -3.99 11.23 -6.12
C LEU A 30 -5.22 11.37 -5.22
N ALA A 31 -5.52 10.37 -4.38
CA ALA A 31 -6.60 10.46 -3.41
C ALA A 31 -6.35 11.61 -2.42
N GLY A 32 -5.13 11.75 -1.89
CA GLY A 32 -4.76 12.88 -1.01
C GLY A 32 -4.95 14.24 -1.69
N VAL A 33 -4.51 14.38 -2.95
CA VAL A 33 -4.70 15.62 -3.72
C VAL A 33 -6.18 15.91 -3.98
N ALA A 34 -6.97 14.89 -4.33
CA ALA A 34 -8.40 15.02 -4.57
C ALA A 34 -9.19 15.35 -3.28
N MET A 35 -8.72 14.89 -2.12
CA MET A 35 -9.33 15.19 -0.83
C MET A 35 -9.18 16.66 -0.43
N LEU A 36 -8.08 17.35 -0.79
CA LEU A 36 -7.84 18.76 -0.42
C LEU A 36 -9.02 19.71 -0.70
N PRO A 37 -9.57 19.79 -1.93
CA PRO A 37 -10.72 20.64 -2.22
C PRO A 37 -12.04 20.11 -1.60
N LEU A 38 -12.09 18.83 -1.23
CA LEU A 38 -13.28 18.17 -0.69
C LEU A 38 -13.32 18.16 0.84
N THR A 39 -12.26 18.59 1.53
CA THR A 39 -12.12 18.48 3.00
C THR A 39 -13.31 19.01 3.79
N GLY A 40 -13.89 20.15 3.40
CA GLY A 40 -15.07 20.71 4.07
C GLY A 40 -16.33 19.87 3.89
N TRP A 41 -16.53 19.30 2.70
CA TRP A 41 -17.64 18.39 2.44
C TRP A 41 -17.41 17.01 3.10
N LEU A 42 -16.15 16.55 3.11
CA LEU A 42 -15.77 15.29 3.74
C LEU A 42 -15.93 15.33 5.25
N SER A 43 -15.63 16.47 5.89
CA SER A 43 -15.80 16.61 7.34
C SER A 43 -17.26 16.59 7.76
N GLU A 44 -18.13 17.30 7.02
CA GLU A 44 -19.59 17.23 7.21
C GLU A 44 -20.13 15.82 6.97
N LEU A 45 -19.72 15.17 5.87
CA LEU A 45 -20.18 13.84 5.54
C LEU A 45 -19.69 12.80 6.55
N SER A 46 -18.45 12.91 7.01
CA SER A 46 -17.82 11.91 7.88
C SER A 46 -18.13 12.12 9.35
N GLY A 47 -18.60 13.31 9.73
CA GLY A 47 -18.79 13.70 11.14
C GLY A 47 -17.49 14.11 11.83
N THR A 48 -16.43 14.38 11.05
CA THR A 48 -15.10 14.74 11.54
C THR A 48 -14.91 16.26 11.52
N THR A 49 -13.68 16.72 11.82
CA THR A 49 -13.32 18.13 11.66
C THR A 49 -12.51 18.33 10.38
N THR A 50 -12.64 19.50 9.75
CA THR A 50 -11.88 19.84 8.54
C THR A 50 -10.36 19.76 8.78
N THR A 51 -9.88 20.01 10.00
CA THR A 51 -8.47 19.84 10.38
C THR A 51 -8.02 18.38 10.30
N ILE A 52 -8.85 17.43 10.72
CA ILE A 52 -8.57 15.99 10.61
C ILE A 52 -8.49 15.60 9.14
N GLU A 53 -9.44 16.04 8.32
CA GLU A 53 -9.46 15.74 6.88
C GLU A 53 -8.27 16.32 6.12
N TYR A 54 -7.83 17.54 6.46
CA TYR A 54 -6.57 18.10 5.93
C TYR A 54 -5.35 17.28 6.35
N GLY A 55 -5.35 16.74 7.58
CA GLY A 55 -4.33 15.82 8.06
C GLY A 55 -4.25 14.56 7.21
N PHE A 56 -5.40 13.92 6.93
CA PHE A 56 -5.48 12.74 6.07
C PHE A 56 -5.05 13.02 4.63
N ALA A 57 -5.56 14.10 4.03
CA ALA A 57 -5.18 14.51 2.68
C ALA A 57 -3.66 14.69 2.55
N THR A 58 -3.06 15.40 3.51
CA THR A 58 -1.61 15.62 3.57
C THR A 58 -0.86 14.31 3.79
N PHE A 59 -1.32 13.46 4.72
CA PHE A 59 -0.73 12.16 5.01
C PHE A 59 -0.70 11.27 3.76
N PHE A 60 -1.80 11.16 3.03
CA PHE A 60 -1.87 10.38 1.80
C PHE A 60 -0.98 10.92 0.68
N MET A 61 -0.91 12.24 0.54
CA MET A 61 -0.02 12.87 -0.42
C MET A 61 1.45 12.55 -0.10
N VAL A 62 1.88 12.72 1.16
CA VAL A 62 3.24 12.40 1.60
C VAL A 62 3.54 10.91 1.46
N TYR A 63 2.62 10.05 1.88
CA TYR A 63 2.74 8.59 1.74
C TYR A 63 2.92 8.19 0.28
N GLY A 64 2.10 8.72 -0.63
CA GLY A 64 2.22 8.48 -2.07
C GLY A 64 3.61 8.83 -2.61
N VAL A 65 4.14 10.01 -2.26
CA VAL A 65 5.50 10.42 -2.66
C VAL A 65 6.57 9.47 -2.12
N VAL A 66 6.49 9.13 -0.83
CA VAL A 66 7.47 8.24 -0.18
C VAL A 66 7.44 6.85 -0.80
N VAL A 67 6.27 6.24 -0.96
CA VAL A 67 6.12 4.89 -1.54
C VAL A 67 6.54 4.87 -3.00
N PHE A 68 6.25 5.92 -3.77
CA PHE A 68 6.71 6.04 -5.14
C PHE A 68 8.25 6.05 -5.23
N GLY A 69 8.91 6.80 -4.33
CA GLY A 69 10.36 6.81 -4.19
C GLY A 69 10.92 5.44 -3.78
N LEU A 70 10.28 4.78 -2.82
CA LEU A 70 10.64 3.42 -2.38
C LEU A 70 10.53 2.40 -3.52
N ALA A 71 9.54 2.55 -4.41
CA ALA A 71 9.36 1.67 -5.57
C ALA A 71 10.48 1.81 -6.61
N ALA A 72 11.20 2.94 -6.62
CA ALA A 72 12.35 3.18 -7.49
C ALA A 72 13.66 2.57 -6.95
N LEU A 73 13.69 2.09 -5.70
CA LEU A 73 14.91 1.57 -5.09
C LEU A 73 15.40 0.27 -5.75
N PRO A 74 16.73 0.01 -5.77
CA PRO A 74 17.27 -1.26 -6.24
C PRO A 74 16.79 -2.45 -5.39
N LYS A 75 16.72 -2.26 -4.07
CA LYS A 75 16.29 -3.27 -3.09
C LYS A 75 14.77 -3.21 -2.82
N VAL A 76 13.96 -3.45 -3.85
CA VAL A 76 12.49 -3.37 -3.75
C VAL A 76 11.88 -4.35 -2.74
N ALA A 77 12.54 -5.48 -2.48
CA ALA A 77 12.03 -6.46 -1.50
C ALA A 77 11.94 -5.90 -0.08
N ALA A 78 12.95 -5.15 0.37
CA ALA A 78 12.96 -4.54 1.70
C ALA A 78 11.94 -3.40 1.79
N ALA A 79 11.88 -2.57 0.74
CA ALA A 79 10.89 -1.51 0.62
C ALA A 79 9.45 -2.07 0.63
N GLY A 80 9.18 -3.13 -0.12
CA GLY A 80 7.88 -3.79 -0.15
C GLY A 80 7.44 -4.31 1.22
N ILE A 81 8.35 -4.85 2.04
CA ILE A 81 8.02 -5.27 3.42
C ILE A 81 7.58 -4.07 4.27
N ALA A 82 8.30 -2.95 4.18
CA ALA A 82 7.95 -1.74 4.92
C ALA A 82 6.57 -1.20 4.50
N VAL A 83 6.27 -1.19 3.20
CA VAL A 83 4.98 -0.72 2.66
C VAL A 83 3.84 -1.67 3.05
N ILE A 84 4.04 -2.99 3.00
CA ILE A 84 3.06 -3.97 3.50
C ILE A 84 2.76 -3.71 4.98
N ALA A 85 3.79 -3.53 5.82
CA ALA A 85 3.62 -3.27 7.24
C ALA A 85 2.88 -1.94 7.50
N ALA A 86 3.20 -0.90 6.74
CA ALA A 86 2.51 0.39 6.82
C ALA A 86 1.03 0.26 6.43
N ASN A 87 0.72 -0.39 5.31
CA ASN A 87 -0.65 -0.64 4.87
C ASN A 87 -1.45 -1.44 5.90
N LEU A 88 -0.88 -2.52 6.45
CA LEU A 88 -1.54 -3.30 7.50
C LEU A 88 -1.79 -2.49 8.77
N THR A 89 -0.81 -1.68 9.20
CA THR A 89 -0.96 -0.80 10.36
C THR A 89 -2.07 0.23 10.13
N TYR A 90 -2.13 0.80 8.93
CA TYR A 90 -3.18 1.72 8.53
C TYR A 90 -4.56 1.05 8.53
N THR A 91 -4.69 -0.16 7.96
CA THR A 91 -5.93 -0.93 7.99
C THR A 91 -6.42 -1.14 9.43
N VAL A 92 -5.53 -1.57 10.34
CA VAL A 92 -5.86 -1.76 11.76
C VAL A 92 -6.29 -0.45 12.41
N ALA A 93 -5.59 0.66 12.11
CA ALA A 93 -5.95 1.98 12.63
C ALA A 93 -7.35 2.43 12.16
N MET A 94 -7.70 2.21 10.89
CA MET A 94 -9.04 2.56 10.38
C MET A 94 -10.15 1.74 11.04
N VAL A 95 -9.92 0.45 11.26
CA VAL A 95 -10.87 -0.40 12.02
C VAL A 95 -10.98 0.09 13.46
N ALA A 96 -9.85 0.41 14.11
CA ALA A 96 -9.86 0.90 15.49
C ALA A 96 -10.61 2.23 15.63
N VAL A 97 -10.45 3.17 14.69
CA VAL A 97 -11.19 4.44 14.67
C VAL A 97 -12.70 4.20 14.64
N VAL A 98 -13.17 3.28 13.79
CA VAL A 98 -14.60 2.95 13.68
C VAL A 98 -15.12 2.22 14.92
N VAL A 99 -14.36 1.28 15.46
CA VAL A 99 -14.76 0.49 16.65
C VAL A 99 -14.77 1.33 17.92
N THR A 100 -13.84 2.28 18.04
CA THR A 100 -13.73 3.15 19.23
C THR A 100 -14.62 4.39 19.15
N ASP A 101 -15.17 4.67 17.97
CA ASP A 101 -15.96 5.87 17.66
C ASP A 101 -15.33 7.18 18.16
N VAL A 102 -13.99 7.26 18.09
CA VAL A 102 -13.21 8.39 18.62
C VAL A 102 -13.57 9.74 17.99
N TRP A 103 -14.18 9.73 16.79
CA TRP A 103 -14.58 10.92 16.04
C TRP A 103 -16.08 11.05 15.83
N THR A 104 -16.93 10.28 16.54
CA THR A 104 -18.40 10.31 16.37
C THR A 104 -18.81 10.25 14.90
N LEU A 105 -18.30 9.23 14.20
CA LEU A 105 -18.43 9.15 12.75
C LEU A 105 -19.90 8.98 12.36
N THR A 106 -20.32 9.63 11.28
CA THR A 106 -21.59 9.28 10.65
C THR A 106 -21.47 7.86 10.05
N THR A 107 -22.60 7.24 9.74
CA THR A 107 -22.61 5.95 9.01
C THR A 107 -21.84 6.04 7.69
N ALA A 108 -21.96 7.17 6.97
CA ALA A 108 -21.23 7.39 5.71
C ALA A 108 -19.73 7.52 5.96
N GLY A 109 -19.32 8.26 7.00
CA GLY A 109 -17.93 8.37 7.45
C GLY A 109 -17.33 7.02 7.79
N ALA A 110 -18.02 6.22 8.60
CA ALA A 110 -17.57 4.88 8.95
C ALA A 110 -17.39 3.97 7.71
N ILE A 111 -18.32 4.02 6.75
CA ILE A 111 -18.20 3.27 5.49
C ILE A 111 -16.98 3.73 4.69
N LEU A 112 -16.78 5.05 4.55
CA LEU A 112 -15.63 5.61 3.84
C LEU A 112 -14.31 5.23 4.52
N THR A 113 -14.22 5.36 5.84
CA THR A 113 -13.06 4.96 6.64
C THR A 113 -12.73 3.48 6.43
N LEU A 114 -13.73 2.59 6.55
CA LEU A 114 -13.53 1.16 6.31
C LEU A 114 -13.15 0.86 4.85
N ALA A 115 -13.71 1.59 3.89
CA ALA A 115 -13.34 1.43 2.48
C ALA A 115 -11.86 1.74 2.25
N THR A 116 -11.29 2.77 2.90
CA THR A 116 -9.83 3.03 2.84
C THR A 116 -9.01 1.91 3.50
N GLY A 117 -9.53 1.32 4.58
CA GLY A 117 -8.93 0.14 5.22
C GLY A 117 -8.90 -1.09 4.30
N VAL A 118 -10.01 -1.39 3.64
CA VAL A 118 -10.10 -2.51 2.68
C VAL A 118 -9.19 -2.28 1.47
N TYR A 119 -9.17 -1.05 0.96
CA TYR A 119 -8.27 -0.66 -0.14
C TYR A 119 -6.79 -0.93 0.22
N THR A 120 -6.34 -0.45 1.38
CA THR A 120 -4.95 -0.64 1.82
C THR A 120 -4.62 -2.11 2.07
N LEU A 121 -5.56 -2.89 2.60
CA LEU A 121 -5.41 -4.33 2.78
C LEU A 121 -5.24 -5.06 1.44
N ALA A 122 -6.06 -4.71 0.43
CA ALA A 122 -5.95 -5.31 -0.91
C ALA A 122 -4.57 -5.02 -1.53
N PHE A 123 -4.03 -3.81 -1.38
CA PHE A 123 -2.68 -3.50 -1.82
C PHE A 123 -1.60 -4.24 -1.03
N ALA A 124 -1.76 -4.39 0.29
CA ALA A 124 -0.86 -5.18 1.11
C ALA A 124 -0.82 -6.65 0.65
N GLU A 125 -1.96 -7.23 0.27
CA GLU A 125 -2.02 -8.59 -0.29
C GLU A 125 -1.28 -8.69 -1.64
N LEU A 126 -1.50 -7.75 -2.55
CA LEU A 126 -0.80 -7.73 -3.85
C LEU A 126 0.73 -7.63 -3.67
N GLN A 127 1.17 -6.75 -2.77
CA GLN A 127 2.58 -6.59 -2.42
C GLN A 127 3.14 -7.86 -1.77
N TYR A 128 2.39 -8.50 -0.85
CA TYR A 128 2.77 -9.75 -0.20
C TYR A 128 2.90 -10.90 -1.20
N ILE A 129 1.97 -11.03 -2.13
CA ILE A 129 2.02 -12.05 -3.20
C ILE A 129 3.27 -11.85 -4.05
N GLY A 130 3.57 -10.61 -4.44
CA GLY A 130 4.81 -10.27 -5.16
C GLY A 130 6.06 -10.70 -4.39
N LEU A 131 6.16 -10.30 -3.12
CA LEU A 131 7.29 -10.61 -2.25
C LEU A 131 7.47 -12.12 -2.01
N ARG A 132 6.37 -12.84 -1.74
CA ARG A 132 6.40 -14.30 -1.48
C ARG A 132 6.87 -15.07 -2.71
N ARG A 133 6.46 -14.64 -3.91
CA ARG A 133 6.91 -15.22 -5.18
C ARG A 133 8.40 -14.96 -5.40
N MET A 134 8.89 -13.75 -5.12
CA MET A 134 10.32 -13.40 -5.29
C MET A 134 11.21 -14.30 -4.45
N ARG A 135 10.88 -14.44 -3.15
CA ARG A 135 11.66 -15.23 -2.19
C ARG A 135 11.74 -16.71 -2.57
N ARG A 136 10.64 -17.29 -3.08
CA ARG A 136 10.62 -18.69 -3.53
C ARG A 136 11.56 -18.91 -4.72
N ASN A 137 11.57 -18.00 -5.68
CA ASN A 137 12.39 -18.12 -6.88
C ASN A 137 13.89 -17.93 -6.58
N SER A 138 14.25 -17.07 -5.62
CA SER A 138 15.63 -16.95 -5.14
C SER A 138 16.16 -18.25 -4.52
N ALA A 139 15.32 -18.95 -3.74
CA ALA A 139 15.69 -20.22 -3.12
C ALA A 139 15.92 -21.34 -4.16
N SER A 140 15.07 -21.43 -5.19
CA SER A 140 15.25 -22.42 -6.27
C SER A 140 16.53 -22.21 -7.07
N THR A 141 16.93 -20.95 -7.32
CA THR A 141 18.17 -20.63 -8.03
C THR A 141 19.41 -20.99 -7.21
N ALA A 142 19.36 -20.79 -5.88
CA ALA A 142 20.46 -21.17 -4.99
C ALA A 142 20.69 -22.69 -4.96
N CYS A 143 19.61 -23.49 -4.88
CA CYS A 143 19.73 -24.95 -4.95
C CYS A 143 20.24 -25.45 -6.30
N ALA A 144 19.82 -24.84 -7.41
CA ALA A 144 20.30 -25.21 -8.74
C ALA A 144 21.80 -24.91 -8.93
N GLY A 145 22.30 -23.81 -8.34
CA GLY A 145 23.72 -23.44 -8.40
C GLY A 145 24.63 -24.30 -7.49
N ALA A 146 24.08 -24.92 -6.45
CA ALA A 146 24.83 -25.85 -5.60
C ALA A 146 24.99 -27.26 -6.19
N ALA A 147 24.25 -27.57 -7.26
CA ALA A 147 24.20 -28.89 -7.89
C ALA A 147 24.98 -29.00 -9.21
N GLY A 148 25.66 -27.94 -9.65
CA GLY A 148 26.51 -27.90 -10.84
C GLY A 148 27.93 -27.50 -10.51
#